data_AF-A0A8R1INJ5-F1
#
_entry.id   AF-A0A8R1INJ5-F1
#
_cell.length_a   1.000
_cell.length_b   1.000
_cell.length_c   1.000
_cell.angle_alpha   90.00
_cell.angle_beta   90.00
_cell.angle_gamma   90.00
#
_symmetry.space_group_name_H-M   'P 1'
#
loop_
_entity.id
_entity.type
_entity.pdbx_description
1 polymer ?
#
loop_
_entity_poly.entity_id
_entity_poly.type
_entity_poly.pdbx_seq_one_letter_code
_entity_poly.pdbx_strand_id
1 'polypeptide(L)' 'MIGFNIGKDGRAFLHPDQDRRITVREFLRLMGFDDSFVIPDEVNLTNQYKLVGNGVALPVAKALGQSIEQQLRAHCS' A
#
# COMPACT_ATOMS: atom_id res chain seq x y z
N MET A 1 -1.58 -4.35 -8.39
CA MET A 1 -1.55 -2.88 -8.24
C MET A 1 -2.93 -2.44 -7.86
N ILE A 2 -3.10 -1.87 -6.66
CA ILE A 2 -4.41 -1.37 -6.26
C ILE A 2 -4.51 0.04 -6.85
N GLY A 3 -4.92 0.16 -8.10
CA GLY A 3 -4.84 1.42 -8.84
C GLY A 3 -5.74 2.49 -8.23
N PHE A 4 -5.23 3.27 -7.29
CA PHE A 4 -5.94 4.35 -6.63
C PHE A 4 -5.40 5.70 -7.11
N ASN A 5 -6.02 6.23 -8.16
CA ASN A 5 -5.63 7.49 -8.77
C ASN A 5 -6.24 8.67 -7.98
N ILE A 6 -5.57 9.07 -6.89
CA ILE A 6 -6.02 10.16 -6.00
C ILE A 6 -6.13 11.53 -6.72
N GLY A 7 -5.60 11.66 -7.95
CA GLY A 7 -5.61 12.91 -8.71
C GLY A 7 -6.57 12.99 -9.91
N LYS A 8 -7.16 11.90 -10.41
CA LYS A 8 -7.89 11.91 -11.69
C LYS A 8 -9.40 11.72 -11.60
N ASP A 9 -9.88 11.03 -10.57
CA ASP A 9 -11.28 10.60 -10.49
C ASP A 9 -12.12 11.39 -9.46
N GLY A 10 -11.55 12.44 -8.85
CA GLY A 10 -12.25 13.25 -7.83
C GLY A 10 -12.59 12.51 -6.52
N ARG A 11 -12.33 11.20 -6.46
CA ARG A 11 -12.52 10.36 -5.27
C ARG A 11 -11.34 10.55 -4.32
N ALA A 12 -11.38 11.61 -3.53
CA ALA A 12 -10.56 11.66 -2.32
C ALA A 12 -11.06 10.54 -1.39
N PHE A 13 -10.16 9.68 -0.91
CA PHE A 13 -10.49 8.75 0.18
C PHE A 13 -10.79 9.60 1.42
N LEU A 14 -12.07 9.85 1.66
CA LEU A 14 -12.55 10.56 2.84
C LEU A 14 -12.62 9.58 4.00
N HIS A 15 -12.29 10.08 5.19
CA HIS A 15 -12.50 9.31 6.41
C HIS A 15 -14.02 9.11 6.60
N PRO A 16 -14.50 7.91 6.96
CA PRO A 16 -15.93 7.62 7.05
C PRO A 16 -16.68 8.53 8.02
N ASP A 17 -16.05 8.83 9.16
CA ASP A 17 -16.69 9.59 10.25
C ASP A 17 -16.12 11.00 10.48
N GLN A 18 -15.08 11.40 9.73
CA GLN A 18 -14.39 12.66 9.95
C GLN A 18 -14.34 13.44 8.63
N ASP A 19 -14.60 14.74 8.67
CA ASP A 19 -14.56 15.61 7.49
C ASP A 19 -13.11 15.94 7.09
N ARG A 20 -12.36 14.89 6.75
CA ARG A 20 -10.99 14.96 6.27
C ARG A 20 -10.69 13.77 5.37
N ARG A 21 -9.55 13.83 4.69
CA ARG A 21 -9.01 12.69 3.95
C ARG A 21 -8.42 11.63 4.89
N ILE A 22 -8.42 10.39 4.45
CA ILE A 22 -7.68 9.29 5.07
C ILE A 22 -6.19 9.67 5.06
N THR A 23 -5.53 9.52 6.21
CA THR A 23 -4.11 9.77 6.39
C THR A 23 -3.29 8.67 5.72
N VAL A 24 -2.02 8.96 5.42
CA VAL A 24 -1.08 7.94 4.92
C VAL A 24 -1.00 6.74 5.89
N ARG A 25 -1.04 6.99 7.20
CA ARG A 25 -1.00 5.94 8.22
C ARG A 25 -2.21 5.01 8.15
N GLU A 26 -3.41 5.56 8.05
CA GLU A 26 -4.65 4.78 7.89
C GLU A 26 -4.60 3.95 6.61
N PHE A 27 -4.09 4.53 5.51
CA PHE A 27 -3.92 3.80 4.25
C PHE A 27 -2.96 2.62 4.41
N LEU A 28 -1.81 2.82 5.07
CA LEU A 28 -0.86 1.75 5.34
C LEU A 28 -1.47 0.62 6.18
N ARG A 29 -2.30 0.96 7.18
CA ARG A 29 -3.06 -0.05 7.96
C ARG A 29 -4.01 -0.84 7.07
N LEU A 30 -4.75 -0.17 6.18
CA LEU A 30 -5.62 -0.84 5.19
C LEU A 30 -4.83 -1.75 4.25
N MET A 31 -3.59 -1.40 3.94
CA MET A 31 -2.67 -2.20 3.13
C MET A 31 -2.05 -3.38 3.90
N GLY A 32 -2.34 -3.52 5.20
CA GLY A 32 -1.86 -4.60 6.05
C GLY A 32 -0.49 -4.35 6.69
N PHE A 33 0.02 -3.12 6.66
CA PHE A 33 1.25 -2.77 7.36
C PHE A 33 1.00 -2.52 8.86
N ASP A 34 1.96 -2.95 9.67
CA ASP A 34 2.02 -2.65 11.09
C ASP A 34 2.32 -1.15 11.34
N ASP A 35 2.00 -0.67 12.54
CA ASP A 35 2.24 0.72 12.94
C ASP A 35 3.73 1.06 13.07
N SER A 36 4.57 0.05 13.28
CA SER A 36 6.03 0.18 13.28
C SER A 36 6.62 0.51 11.90
N PHE A 37 5.87 0.27 10.81
CA PHE A 37 6.33 0.63 9.47
C PHE A 37 6.19 2.13 9.25
N VAL A 38 7.30 2.83 9.06
CA VAL A 38 7.35 4.28 8.84
C VAL A 38 7.93 4.56 7.45
N ILE A 39 7.27 5.44 6.70
CA ILE A 39 7.82 5.94 5.42
C ILE A 39 8.88 7.00 5.77
N PRO A 40 10.07 6.99 5.13
CA PRO A 40 11.12 7.94 5.44
C PRO A 40 10.66 9.40 5.31
N ASP A 41 11.12 10.25 6.23
CA ASP A 41 10.68 11.64 6.34
C ASP A 41 11.10 12.50 5.13
N GLU A 42 12.09 12.05 4.36
CA GLU A 42 12.53 12.70 3.11
C GLU A 42 11.47 12.59 2.00
N VAL A 43 10.53 11.65 2.11
CA VAL A 43 9.43 11.48 1.15
C VAL A 43 8.33 12.48 1.48
N ASN A 44 8.12 13.47 0.63
CA ASN A 44 7.03 14.43 0.82
C ASN A 44 5.64 13.77 0.83
N LEU A 45 4.68 14.40 1.52
CA LEU A 45 3.33 13.86 1.75
C LEU A 45 2.62 13.41 0.45
N THR A 46 2.71 14.19 -0.62
CA THR A 46 2.10 13.85 -1.92
C THR A 46 2.68 12.56 -2.49
N ASN A 47 4.00 12.38 -2.39
CA ASN A 47 4.68 11.17 -2.83
C ASN A 47 4.37 9.98 -1.92
N GLN A 48 4.20 10.20 -0.61
CA GLN A 48 3.73 9.14 0.30
C GLN A 48 2.34 8.62 -0.13
N TYR A 49 1.40 9.52 -0.43
CA TYR A 49 0.08 9.14 -0.95
C TYR A 49 0.16 8.38 -2.28
N LYS A 50 1.08 8.75 -3.18
CA LYS A 50 1.31 8.02 -4.43
C LYS A 50 1.89 6.63 -4.17
N LEU A 51 2.83 6.49 -3.23
CA LEU A 51 3.43 5.20 -2.88
C LEU A 51 2.37 4.22 -2.37
N VAL A 52 1.55 4.65 -1.41
CA VAL A 52 0.49 3.79 -0.85
C VAL A 52 -0.63 3.55 -1.86
N GLY A 53 -0.99 4.55 -2.65
CA GLY A 53 -2.07 4.46 -3.66
C GLY A 53 -1.70 3.70 -4.93
N ASN A 54 -0.42 3.56 -5.28
CA ASN A 54 0.03 2.73 -6.41
C ASN A 54 0.59 1.37 -5.97
N GLY A 55 0.81 1.19 -4.67
CA GLY A 55 1.41 0.00 -4.10
C GLY A 55 0.55 -1.27 -4.22
N VAL A 56 1.12 -2.37 -3.74
CA VAL A 56 0.42 -3.66 -3.57
C VAL A 56 0.23 -3.90 -2.07
N ALA A 57 -0.94 -4.37 -1.66
CA ALA A 57 -1.19 -4.71 -0.26
C ALA A 57 -0.26 -5.83 0.21
N LEU A 58 0.16 -5.75 1.47
CA LEU A 58 1.13 -6.67 2.06
C LEU A 58 0.70 -8.15 1.98
N PRO A 59 -0.57 -8.53 2.25
CA PRO A 59 -0.99 -9.93 2.14
C PRO A 59 -0.85 -10.49 0.72
N VAL A 60 -1.13 -9.65 -0.30
CA VAL A 60 -1.02 -10.02 -1.71
C VAL A 60 0.44 -10.20 -2.10
N ALA A 61 1.31 -9.26 -1.71
CA ALA A 61 2.74 -9.37 -1.95
C ALA A 61 3.34 -10.61 -1.30
N LYS A 62 2.92 -10.93 -0.06
CA LYS A 62 3.35 -12.13 0.67
C LYS A 62 2.95 -13.42 -0.06
N ALA A 63 1.68 -13.53 -0.46
CA ALA A 63 1.20 -14.70 -1.20
C ALA A 63 1.97 -14.90 -2.52
N LEU A 64 2.20 -13.81 -3.27
CA LEU A 64 2.98 -13.86 -4.50
C LEU A 64 4.42 -14.33 -4.26
N GLY A 65 5.09 -13.78 -3.24
CA GLY A 65 6.45 -14.18 -2.87
C GLY A 65 6.56 -15.67 -2.51
N GLN A 66 5.57 -16.19 -1.76
CA GLN A 66 5.50 -17.62 -1.42
C GLN A 66 5.33 -18.50 -2.66
N SER A 67 4.47 -18.10 -3.60
CA SER A 67 4.30 -18.84 -4.85
C SER A 67 5.58 -18.86 -5.69
N ILE A 68 6.29 -17.73 -5.78
CA ILE A 68 7.57 -17.65 -6.49
C ILE A 68 8.62 -18.54 -5.82
N GLU A 69 8.74 -18.48 -4.49
CA GLU A 69 9.68 -19.31 -3.73
C GLU A 69 9.43 -20.81 -3.96
N GLN A 70 8.18 -21.25 -3.94
CA GLN A 70 7.80 -22.62 -4.22
C GLN A 70 8.24 -23.07 -5.62
N GLN A 71 8.04 -22.22 -6.64
CA GLN A 71 8.44 -22.53 -8.01
C GLN A 71 9.96 -22.63 -8.16
N LEU A 72 10.71 -21.73 -7.51
CA LEU A 72 12.18 -21.76 -7.53
C LEU A 72 12.71 -23.03 -6.85
N ARG A 73 12.15 -23.41 -5.70
CA ARG A 73 12.54 -24.64 -5.01
C ARG A 73 12.20 -25.90 -5.82
N ALA A 74 11.12 -25.90 -6.58
CA ALA A 74 10.70 -27.04 -7.39
C ALA A 74 11.53 -27.23 -8.69
N HIS A 75 12.17 -26.18 -9.22
CA HIS A 75 12.92 -26.22 -10.48
C HIS A 75 14.45 -26.12 -10.33
N CYS A 76 14.96 -25.91 -9.11
CA CYS A 76 16.40 -25.90 -8.81
C CYS A 76 16.92 -27.21 -8.17
N SER A 77 16.21 -28.33 -8.32
CA SER A 77 16.65 -29.67 -7.92
C SER A 77 17.08 -30.52 -9.10
#